data_AF-A0A166GUI0-F1
#
_entry.id   AF-A0A166GUI0-F1
#
_cell.length_a   1.000
_cell.length_b   1.000
_cell.length_c   1.000
_cell.angle_alpha   90.00
_cell.angle_beta   90.00
_cell.angle_gamma   90.00
#
_symmetry.space_group_name_H-M   'P 1'
#
loop_
_entity.id
_entity.type
_entity.pdbx_description
1 polymer ?
#
loop_
_entity_poly.entity_id
_entity_poly.type
_entity_poly.pdbx_seq_one_letter_code
_entity_poly.pdbx_strand_id
1 'polypeptide(L)'
;MATVENDELSPTSPIDESDTGILSGPNPEPGLNGAPVRWYDADRKEPYTRITPFAEKHDPAVEFFFKPITLTALGLALTALAYIAMSSDVLEEGRDKSRWGVYAAVSAFLLFTMLHARDGPFIRPHPAFWRIVLGINLLYVLGMVFLLFQDLPSARQMMTFLDPSLGVPLDERSYAEDCTLTPTVLWNAIDIFCLAHALGWFGKALILRDYWFCWILSIAFELAEYSLQHQLPNFAECWWDHWLLDVLICNWIGTYLGMKTCSYFEVKHYTWRTFRQSRGLKSKGKRVLGQFSPHDWTTFQWEGTSSFRNYLVVVGLLAVFLMAELNPFYLKSLLWMEPSHPFVIARLAGVFLCALPAVRELYQYVSDPRKAVRMGQHAWLLIATICTELLCIIKWGQGQFTEPFPSHIRVFLSIGAFLLVLYPSVRFGVPSARRYLVKHGRDKRSKIS
;
A
#
# COMPACT_ATOMS: atom_id res chain seq x y z
N MET A 1 -78.89 -5.22 -14.23
CA MET A 1 -79.82 -4.24 -13.64
C MET A 1 -79.04 -3.54 -12.54
N ALA A 2 -78.85 -2.24 -12.69
CA ALA A 2 -78.06 -1.40 -11.79
C ALA A 2 -78.77 -1.18 -10.44
N THR A 3 -78.01 -0.90 -9.36
CA THR A 3 -77.92 0.39 -8.63
C THR A 3 -77.61 0.24 -7.13
N VAL A 4 -76.90 1.24 -6.57
CA VAL A 4 -76.81 1.77 -5.18
C VAL A 4 -75.84 1.04 -4.22
N GLU A 5 -74.64 1.58 -3.93
CA GLU A 5 -74.22 2.62 -2.93
C GLU A 5 -74.14 2.13 -1.47
N ASN A 6 -72.93 2.14 -0.90
CA ASN A 6 -72.59 2.86 0.34
C ASN A 6 -71.11 2.70 0.72
N ASP A 7 -70.39 3.81 0.64
CA ASP A 7 -69.09 4.07 1.25
C ASP A 7 -69.24 4.23 2.78
N GLU A 8 -68.35 3.61 3.57
CA GLU A 8 -68.10 4.03 4.96
C GLU A 8 -66.79 4.81 5.04
N LEU A 9 -66.95 6.11 5.25
CA LEU A 9 -65.91 7.10 5.52
C LEU A 9 -65.31 6.97 6.92
N SER A 10 -64.00 7.24 6.96
CA SER A 10 -63.21 7.68 8.12
C SER A 10 -63.86 8.81 8.93
N PRO A 11 -63.69 8.88 10.27
CA PRO A 11 -63.95 10.09 11.02
C PRO A 11 -62.77 11.07 10.90
N THR A 12 -63.11 12.30 10.54
CA THR A 12 -62.30 13.53 10.50
C THR A 12 -62.10 14.09 11.94
N SER A 13 -61.06 14.84 12.31
CA SER A 13 -60.74 16.26 12.03
C SER A 13 -59.71 16.75 13.09
N PRO A 14 -59.07 17.95 12.99
CA PRO A 14 -59.33 19.03 12.05
C PRO A 14 -58.11 19.54 11.26
N ILE A 15 -58.44 20.00 10.05
CA ILE A 15 -57.67 20.91 9.22
C ILE A 15 -57.96 22.33 9.71
N ASP A 16 -56.92 23.13 9.90
CA ASP A 16 -57.02 24.59 9.96
C ASP A 16 -56.71 25.10 8.55
N GLU A 17 -57.74 25.53 7.83
CA GLU A 17 -57.60 26.32 6.61
C GLU A 17 -57.61 27.80 6.99
N SER A 18 -56.50 28.49 6.73
CA SER A 18 -56.54 29.93 6.49
C SER A 18 -55.60 30.30 5.36
N ASP A 19 -56.23 30.83 4.32
CA ASP A 19 -55.72 31.75 3.30
C ASP A 19 -55.03 31.21 2.04
N THR A 20 -55.89 31.12 1.02
CA THR A 20 -55.67 31.23 -0.41
C THR A 20 -54.63 32.27 -0.84
N GLY A 21 -53.75 31.88 -1.76
CA GLY A 21 -52.93 32.80 -2.55
C GLY A 21 -52.21 32.07 -3.69
N ILE A 22 -52.80 32.08 -4.89
CA ILE A 22 -52.19 31.57 -6.12
C ILE A 22 -50.92 32.39 -6.42
N LEU A 23 -49.76 31.72 -6.39
CA LEU A 23 -48.58 32.12 -7.15
C LEU A 23 -48.01 30.87 -7.80
N SER A 24 -48.23 30.74 -9.11
CA SER A 24 -47.50 29.84 -10.00
C SER A 24 -46.02 30.25 -10.04
N GLY A 25 -45.29 29.83 -9.00
CA GLY A 25 -43.83 29.84 -8.97
C GLY A 25 -43.26 28.56 -9.58
N PRO A 26 -41.97 28.55 -9.98
CA PRO A 26 -41.30 27.32 -10.37
C PRO A 26 -41.42 26.29 -9.24
N ASN A 27 -41.68 25.03 -9.61
CA ASN A 27 -41.71 23.93 -8.64
C ASN A 27 -40.45 24.01 -7.76
N PRO A 28 -40.57 23.87 -6.43
CA PRO A 28 -39.44 24.02 -5.52
C PRO A 28 -38.33 23.04 -5.92
N GLU A 29 -37.13 23.56 -6.19
CA GLU A 29 -35.97 22.72 -6.50
C GLU A 29 -35.63 21.86 -5.27
N PRO A 30 -35.65 20.52 -5.37
CA PRO A 30 -35.22 19.67 -4.27
C PRO A 30 -33.70 19.78 -4.04
N GLY A 31 -33.25 19.94 -2.79
CA GLY A 31 -31.82 19.87 -2.45
C GLY A 31 -31.32 21.01 -1.57
N LEU A 32 -30.01 21.20 -1.52
CA LEU A 32 -29.30 22.14 -0.62
C LEU A 32 -29.80 23.60 -0.70
N ASN A 33 -30.39 23.98 -1.84
CA ASN A 33 -30.90 25.34 -2.09
C ASN A 33 -32.43 25.41 -2.18
N GLY A 34 -33.16 24.34 -1.86
CA GLY A 34 -34.62 24.36 -1.85
C GLY A 34 -35.23 23.39 -0.83
N ALA A 35 -36.39 22.82 -1.13
CA ALA A 35 -37.15 22.05 -0.13
C ALA A 35 -36.42 20.74 0.23
N PRO A 36 -36.16 20.45 1.53
CA PRO A 36 -35.52 19.21 1.92
C PRO A 36 -36.45 18.02 1.65
N VAL A 37 -36.01 17.11 0.78
CA VAL A 37 -36.74 15.88 0.43
C VAL A 37 -36.22 14.71 1.24
N ARG A 38 -37.13 13.90 1.79
CA ARG A 38 -36.77 12.67 2.51
C ARG A 38 -36.17 11.65 1.54
N TRP A 39 -35.19 10.87 1.99
CA TRP A 39 -34.40 9.99 1.11
C TRP A 39 -35.21 8.92 0.36
N TYR A 40 -36.40 8.56 0.84
CA TYR A 40 -37.32 7.63 0.18
C TYR A 40 -38.30 8.29 -0.79
N ASP A 41 -38.51 9.61 -0.68
CA ASP A 41 -39.40 10.40 -1.54
C ASP A 41 -38.65 11.04 -2.72
N ALA A 42 -37.33 10.82 -2.82
CA ALA A 42 -36.48 11.41 -3.85
C ALA A 42 -36.59 10.66 -5.18
N ASP A 43 -36.93 11.36 -6.28
CA ASP A 43 -36.97 10.78 -7.62
C ASP A 43 -35.55 10.44 -8.10
N ARG A 44 -35.26 9.12 -8.17
CA ARG A 44 -33.94 8.58 -8.55
C ARG A 44 -33.57 8.80 -10.02
N LYS A 45 -34.49 9.32 -10.85
CA LYS A 45 -34.20 9.65 -12.25
C LYS A 45 -33.60 11.05 -12.40
N GLU A 46 -33.78 11.91 -11.41
CA GLU A 46 -33.35 13.30 -11.42
C GLU A 46 -31.82 13.47 -11.26
N PRO A 47 -31.21 14.50 -11.86
CA PRO A 47 -29.76 14.70 -11.82
C PRO A 47 -29.21 14.93 -10.40
N TYR A 48 -29.99 15.52 -9.50
CA TYR A 48 -29.57 15.86 -8.13
C TYR A 48 -29.60 14.65 -7.17
N THR A 49 -30.32 13.58 -7.52
CA THR A 49 -30.34 12.31 -6.75
C THR A 49 -29.27 11.33 -7.21
N ARG A 50 -28.65 11.59 -8.38
CA ARG A 50 -27.41 10.92 -8.77
C ARG A 50 -26.31 11.42 -7.86
N ILE A 51 -25.93 10.57 -6.90
CA ILE A 51 -24.65 10.71 -6.21
C ILE A 51 -23.58 10.42 -7.26
N THR A 52 -23.19 11.43 -8.03
CA THR A 52 -21.88 11.42 -8.67
C THR A 52 -20.89 11.39 -7.50
N PRO A 53 -20.07 10.34 -7.35
CA PRO A 53 -19.03 10.39 -6.33
C PRO A 53 -18.25 11.69 -6.52
N PHE A 54 -17.92 12.41 -5.45
CA PHE A 54 -17.17 13.67 -5.52
C PHE A 54 -15.89 13.57 -6.40
N ALA A 55 -15.40 12.35 -6.61
CA ALA A 55 -14.32 11.97 -7.51
C ALA A 55 -14.61 12.16 -9.02
N GLU A 56 -15.86 12.36 -9.44
CA GLU A 56 -16.27 12.30 -10.86
C GLU A 56 -16.13 13.62 -11.63
N LYS A 57 -15.68 14.70 -10.98
CA LYS A 57 -15.30 15.95 -11.67
C LYS A 57 -13.90 15.79 -12.27
N HIS A 58 -13.81 14.97 -13.32
CA HIS A 58 -12.56 14.65 -14.01
C HIS A 58 -11.98 15.87 -14.75
N ASP A 59 -10.65 15.93 -14.87
CA ASP A 59 -9.97 16.92 -15.72
C ASP A 59 -10.40 16.69 -17.19
N PRO A 60 -10.86 17.73 -17.92
CA PRO A 60 -11.34 17.59 -19.30
C PRO A 60 -10.29 17.00 -20.27
N ALA A 61 -8.98 17.01 -19.94
CA ALA A 61 -7.97 16.33 -20.75
C ALA A 61 -8.04 14.79 -20.69
N VAL A 62 -8.66 14.23 -19.65
CA VAL A 62 -8.73 12.77 -19.44
C VAL A 62 -10.16 12.23 -19.50
N GLU A 63 -11.15 13.09 -19.71
CA GLU A 63 -12.58 12.72 -19.82
C GLU A 63 -12.83 11.59 -20.83
N PHE A 64 -12.09 11.56 -21.94
CA PHE A 64 -12.17 10.46 -22.92
C PHE A 64 -11.86 9.08 -22.32
N PHE A 65 -10.92 9.00 -21.37
CA PHE A 65 -10.55 7.74 -20.71
C PHE A 65 -11.59 7.26 -19.68
N PHE A 66 -12.51 8.15 -19.27
CA PHE A 66 -13.60 7.82 -18.33
C PHE A 66 -14.91 7.51 -19.06
N LYS A 67 -14.96 7.61 -20.40
CA LYS A 67 -16.09 7.10 -21.17
C LYS A 67 -16.11 5.57 -21.07
N PRO A 68 -17.29 4.93 -21.01
CA PRO A 68 -17.41 3.48 -20.94
C PRO A 68 -17.01 2.85 -22.29
N ILE A 69 -15.70 2.64 -22.47
CA ILE A 69 -15.09 2.01 -23.66
C ILE A 69 -14.84 0.51 -23.38
N THR A 70 -15.33 -0.04 -22.26
CA THR A 70 -15.02 -1.40 -21.79
C THR A 70 -15.34 -2.48 -22.83
N LEU A 71 -16.49 -2.39 -23.52
CA LEU A 71 -16.86 -3.34 -24.58
C LEU A 71 -15.99 -3.19 -25.83
N THR A 72 -15.65 -1.96 -26.22
CA THR A 72 -14.76 -1.71 -27.37
C THR A 72 -13.34 -2.19 -27.07
N ALA A 73 -12.83 -1.94 -25.86
CA ALA A 73 -11.53 -2.42 -25.42
C ALA A 73 -11.48 -3.96 -25.38
N LEU A 74 -12.55 -4.61 -24.90
CA LEU A 74 -12.69 -6.06 -24.93
C LEU A 74 -12.68 -6.59 -26.37
N GLY A 75 -13.45 -5.99 -27.28
CA GLY A 75 -13.50 -6.39 -28.68
C GLY A 75 -12.13 -6.27 -29.38
N LEU A 76 -11.42 -5.16 -29.18
CA LEU A 76 -10.06 -4.99 -29.71
C LEU A 76 -9.07 -5.99 -29.10
N ALA A 77 -9.13 -6.23 -27.78
CA ALA A 77 -8.25 -7.16 -27.11
C ALA A 77 -8.46 -8.61 -27.57
N LEU A 78 -9.72 -9.05 -27.69
CA LEU A 78 -10.05 -10.38 -28.21
C LEU A 78 -9.66 -10.53 -29.68
N THR A 79 -9.82 -9.48 -30.50
CA THR A 79 -9.40 -9.50 -31.90
C THR A 79 -7.88 -9.60 -32.03
N ALA A 80 -7.14 -8.82 -31.25
CA ALA A 80 -5.67 -8.89 -31.22
C ALA A 80 -5.18 -10.26 -30.71
N LEU A 81 -5.82 -10.80 -29.67
CA LEU A 81 -5.52 -12.14 -29.15
C LEU A 81 -5.77 -13.22 -30.21
N ALA A 82 -6.92 -13.19 -30.88
CA ALA A 82 -7.27 -14.13 -31.95
C ALA A 82 -6.27 -14.04 -33.12
N TYR A 83 -5.90 -12.83 -33.54
CA TYR A 83 -4.91 -12.62 -34.59
C TYR A 83 -3.54 -13.23 -34.23
N ILE A 84 -3.02 -12.96 -33.03
CA ILE A 84 -1.73 -13.47 -32.58
C ILE A 84 -1.78 -15.00 -32.38
N ALA A 85 -2.86 -15.52 -31.80
CA ALA A 85 -2.98 -16.96 -31.51
C ALA A 85 -3.21 -17.81 -32.76
N MET A 86 -3.86 -17.26 -33.79
CA MET A 86 -4.23 -17.99 -35.01
C MET A 86 -3.28 -17.73 -36.20
N SER A 87 -2.34 -16.80 -36.10
CA SER A 87 -1.34 -16.57 -37.14
C SER A 87 -0.19 -17.58 -37.02
N SER A 88 -0.20 -18.59 -37.88
CA SER A 88 0.89 -19.56 -38.03
C SER A 88 2.20 -18.93 -38.50
N ASP A 89 2.11 -17.83 -39.24
CA ASP A 89 3.25 -17.19 -39.92
C ASP A 89 4.10 -16.32 -38.98
N VAL A 90 3.59 -16.03 -37.77
CA VAL A 90 4.25 -15.14 -36.79
C VAL A 90 5.05 -15.92 -35.75
N LEU A 91 4.74 -17.21 -35.53
CA LEU A 91 5.30 -18.01 -34.42
C LEU A 91 5.57 -19.47 -34.83
N GLU A 92 6.85 -19.86 -34.86
CA GLU A 92 7.25 -21.28 -34.97
C GLU A 92 6.86 -22.06 -33.70
N GLU A 93 6.50 -23.33 -33.84
CA GLU A 93 6.05 -24.17 -32.74
C GLU A 93 7.22 -24.60 -31.84
N GLY A 94 7.16 -24.24 -30.54
CA GLY A 94 8.26 -24.48 -29.61
C GLY A 94 8.27 -23.53 -28.40
N ARG A 95 9.48 -23.27 -27.85
CA ARG A 95 9.69 -22.43 -26.65
C ARG A 95 9.13 -21.02 -26.80
N ASP A 96 9.16 -20.45 -28.00
CA ASP A 96 8.72 -19.08 -28.23
C ASP A 96 7.20 -18.92 -28.10
N LYS A 97 6.38 -19.85 -28.64
CA LYS A 97 4.91 -19.83 -28.45
C LYS A 97 4.50 -19.83 -26.98
N SER A 98 5.19 -20.59 -26.13
CA SER A 98 4.90 -20.64 -24.69
C SER A 98 5.10 -19.29 -24.00
N ARG A 99 6.17 -18.55 -24.36
CA ARG A 99 6.46 -17.21 -23.82
C ARG A 99 5.43 -16.20 -24.26
N TRP A 100 5.05 -16.22 -25.54
CA TRP A 100 3.99 -15.34 -26.07
C TRP A 100 2.63 -15.63 -25.43
N GLY A 101 2.30 -16.89 -25.16
CA GLY A 101 1.11 -17.26 -24.40
C GLY A 101 1.09 -16.67 -22.98
N VAL A 102 2.23 -16.72 -22.28
CA VAL A 102 2.37 -16.09 -20.95
C VAL A 102 2.21 -14.56 -21.04
N TYR A 103 2.87 -13.90 -22.00
CA TYR A 103 2.73 -12.45 -22.18
C TYR A 103 1.30 -12.04 -22.53
N ALA A 104 0.60 -12.81 -23.36
CA ALA A 104 -0.79 -12.57 -23.69
C ALA A 104 -1.70 -12.72 -22.46
N ALA A 105 -1.51 -13.77 -21.65
CA ALA A 105 -2.27 -14.00 -20.42
C ALA A 105 -2.04 -12.88 -19.39
N VAL A 106 -0.78 -12.49 -19.15
CA VAL A 106 -0.43 -11.37 -18.27
C VAL A 106 -1.04 -10.07 -18.78
N SER A 107 -0.94 -9.78 -20.07
CA SER A 107 -1.49 -8.55 -20.67
C SER A 107 -3.01 -8.49 -20.58
N ALA A 108 -3.70 -9.61 -20.85
CA ALA A 108 -5.16 -9.71 -20.71
C ALA A 108 -5.60 -9.50 -19.25
N PHE A 109 -4.87 -10.08 -18.30
CA PHE A 109 -5.13 -9.89 -16.87
C PHE A 109 -4.90 -8.44 -16.44
N LEU A 110 -3.79 -7.83 -16.84
CA LEU A 110 -3.51 -6.42 -16.54
C LEU A 110 -4.56 -5.49 -17.16
N LEU A 111 -5.01 -5.77 -18.39
CA LEU A 111 -6.11 -5.05 -19.02
C LEU A 111 -7.40 -5.19 -18.21
N PHE A 112 -7.74 -6.40 -17.76
CA PHE A 112 -8.91 -6.63 -16.91
C PHE A 112 -8.83 -5.81 -15.61
N THR A 113 -7.70 -5.87 -14.90
CA THR A 113 -7.52 -5.09 -13.66
C THR A 113 -7.58 -3.60 -13.92
N MET A 114 -6.96 -3.10 -15.00
CA MET A 114 -7.02 -1.70 -15.41
C MET A 114 -8.47 -1.21 -15.59
N LEU A 115 -9.33 -2.02 -16.22
CA LEU A 115 -10.72 -1.64 -16.52
C LEU A 115 -11.67 -1.83 -15.33
N HIS A 116 -11.50 -2.90 -14.55
CA HIS A 116 -12.49 -3.34 -13.57
C HIS A 116 -12.09 -3.17 -12.10
N ALA A 117 -10.81 -3.00 -11.77
CA ALA A 117 -10.41 -2.74 -10.40
C ALA A 117 -10.96 -1.38 -9.94
N ARG A 118 -11.21 -1.26 -8.63
CA ARG A 118 -11.73 -0.02 -8.04
C ARG A 118 -10.66 1.04 -7.99
N ASP A 119 -11.06 2.31 -7.98
CA ASP A 119 -10.12 3.41 -7.76
C ASP A 119 -9.69 3.46 -6.28
N GLY A 120 -8.38 3.58 -6.09
CA GLY A 120 -7.77 3.82 -4.78
C GLY A 120 -7.65 5.32 -4.46
N PRO A 121 -6.98 5.67 -3.35
CA PRO A 121 -6.78 7.08 -2.95
C PRO A 121 -5.84 7.86 -3.90
N PHE A 122 -5.12 7.18 -4.77
CA PHE A 122 -4.26 7.79 -5.77
C PHE A 122 -4.97 7.84 -7.12
N ILE A 123 -5.17 9.05 -7.63
CA ILE A 123 -5.88 9.30 -8.90
C ILE A 123 -4.88 9.55 -10.04
N ARG A 124 -3.61 9.84 -9.74
CA ARG A 124 -2.61 10.29 -10.72
C ARG A 124 -1.36 9.41 -10.69
N PRO A 125 -0.66 9.16 -11.82
CA PRO A 125 -0.76 9.86 -13.11
C PRO A 125 -2.09 9.63 -13.82
N HIS A 126 -2.71 8.47 -13.58
CA HIS A 126 -4.07 8.13 -13.97
C HIS A 126 -4.57 6.99 -13.05
N PRO A 127 -5.89 6.83 -12.78
CA PRO A 127 -6.36 5.72 -11.95
C PRO A 127 -6.05 4.35 -12.55
N ALA A 128 -6.10 4.24 -13.88
CA ALA A 128 -5.67 3.05 -14.64
C ALA A 128 -4.25 2.58 -14.26
N PHE A 129 -3.30 3.51 -14.02
CA PHE A 129 -1.94 3.15 -13.62
C PHE A 129 -1.93 2.41 -12.28
N TRP A 130 -2.65 2.92 -11.27
CA TRP A 130 -2.70 2.26 -9.95
C TRP A 130 -3.45 0.94 -9.99
N ARG A 131 -4.49 0.83 -10.82
CA ARG A 131 -5.17 -0.44 -11.06
C ARG A 131 -4.25 -1.48 -11.72
N ILE A 132 -3.38 -1.06 -12.64
CA ILE A 132 -2.33 -1.93 -13.20
C ILE A 132 -1.31 -2.31 -12.12
N VAL A 133 -0.85 -1.37 -11.28
CA VAL A 133 0.07 -1.67 -10.16
C VAL A 133 -0.55 -2.71 -9.21
N LEU A 134 -1.85 -2.59 -8.90
CA LEU A 134 -2.59 -3.60 -8.14
C LEU A 134 -2.58 -4.96 -8.86
N GLY A 135 -2.83 -4.98 -10.16
CA GLY A 135 -2.78 -6.19 -10.98
C GLY A 135 -1.40 -6.85 -11.02
N ILE A 136 -0.33 -6.06 -11.13
CA ILE A 136 1.05 -6.56 -11.06
C ILE A 136 1.32 -7.20 -9.71
N ASN A 137 0.93 -6.56 -8.60
CA ASN A 137 1.08 -7.14 -7.27
C ASN A 137 0.27 -8.44 -7.12
N LEU A 138 -0.93 -8.50 -7.70
CA LEU A 138 -1.76 -9.71 -7.67
C LEU A 138 -1.11 -10.85 -8.46
N LEU A 139 -0.57 -10.59 -9.65
CA LEU A 139 0.21 -11.59 -10.39
C LEU A 139 1.45 -12.05 -9.63
N TYR A 140 2.16 -11.12 -9.00
CA TYR A 140 3.34 -11.43 -8.19
C TYR A 140 2.98 -12.36 -7.02
N VAL A 141 1.96 -12.03 -6.22
CA VAL A 141 1.57 -12.88 -5.10
C VAL A 141 1.03 -14.23 -5.56
N LEU A 142 0.32 -14.32 -6.69
CA LEU A 142 -0.09 -15.60 -7.27
C LEU A 142 1.11 -16.46 -7.67
N GLY A 143 2.15 -15.86 -8.25
CA GLY A 143 3.42 -16.52 -8.53
C GLY A 143 4.11 -16.99 -7.25
N MET A 144 4.14 -16.17 -6.21
CA MET A 144 4.70 -16.54 -4.90
C MET A 144 3.92 -17.67 -4.23
N VAL A 145 2.58 -17.66 -4.29
CA VAL A 145 1.73 -18.75 -3.81
C VAL A 145 2.03 -20.02 -4.59
N PHE A 146 2.19 -19.95 -5.91
CA PHE A 146 2.57 -21.12 -6.70
C PHE A 146 3.95 -21.66 -6.26
N LEU A 147 4.95 -20.80 -6.10
CA LEU A 147 6.29 -21.19 -5.63
C LEU A 147 6.26 -21.75 -4.21
N LEU A 148 5.37 -21.25 -3.34
CA LEU A 148 5.20 -21.77 -1.97
C LEU A 148 4.88 -23.26 -1.95
N PHE A 149 4.25 -23.82 -2.99
CA PHE A 149 4.01 -25.27 -3.10
C PHE A 149 5.24 -26.07 -3.56
N GLN A 150 6.23 -25.42 -4.17
CA GLN A 150 7.47 -26.07 -4.65
C GLN A 150 8.52 -26.19 -3.53
N ASP A 151 9.35 -27.24 -3.59
CA ASP A 151 10.58 -27.33 -2.80
C ASP A 151 11.64 -26.35 -3.31
N LEU A 152 12.65 -26.05 -2.47
CA LEU A 152 13.66 -25.04 -2.78
C LEU A 152 14.49 -25.38 -4.05
N PRO A 153 15.00 -26.62 -4.24
CA PRO A 153 15.64 -27.01 -5.49
C PRO A 153 14.75 -26.82 -6.73
N SER A 154 13.50 -27.27 -6.69
CA SER A 154 12.56 -27.05 -7.78
C SER A 154 12.31 -25.56 -8.03
N ALA A 155 12.11 -24.75 -6.99
CA ALA A 155 11.93 -23.31 -7.12
C ALA A 155 13.13 -22.65 -7.81
N ARG A 156 14.37 -23.00 -7.42
CA ARG A 156 15.61 -22.52 -8.09
C ARG A 156 15.66 -22.91 -9.56
N GLN A 157 15.32 -24.16 -9.88
CA GLN A 157 15.23 -24.61 -11.28
C GLN A 157 14.14 -23.84 -12.05
N MET A 158 13.01 -23.54 -11.41
CA MET A 158 11.94 -22.77 -12.06
C MET A 158 12.34 -21.33 -12.36
N MET A 159 13.20 -20.72 -11.53
CA MET A 159 13.75 -19.40 -11.82
C MET A 159 14.54 -19.36 -13.14
N THR A 160 15.11 -20.49 -13.59
CA THR A 160 15.85 -20.55 -14.88
C THR A 160 14.94 -20.44 -16.11
N PHE A 161 13.63 -20.62 -15.95
CA PHE A 161 12.67 -20.34 -17.02
C PHE A 161 12.48 -18.83 -17.25
N LEU A 162 12.66 -18.03 -16.20
CA LEU A 162 12.57 -16.58 -16.24
C LEU A 162 13.89 -15.97 -16.72
N ASP A 163 15.01 -16.40 -16.14
CA ASP A 163 16.35 -15.98 -16.54
C ASP A 163 17.30 -17.19 -16.58
N PRO A 164 17.82 -17.59 -17.75
CA PRO A 164 18.73 -18.72 -17.88
C PRO A 164 20.06 -18.60 -17.11
N SER A 165 20.43 -17.40 -16.63
CA SER A 165 21.64 -17.19 -15.82
C SER A 165 21.48 -17.59 -14.35
N LEU A 166 20.26 -17.82 -13.89
CA LEU A 166 19.96 -18.25 -12.51
C LEU A 166 20.20 -19.75 -12.31
N GLY A 167 20.11 -20.20 -11.05
CA GLY A 167 20.31 -21.62 -10.68
C GLY A 167 21.76 -21.97 -10.38
N VAL A 168 22.65 -20.99 -10.33
CA VAL A 168 24.04 -21.11 -9.88
C VAL A 168 24.14 -20.61 -8.43
N PRO A 169 24.85 -21.31 -7.53
CA PRO A 169 25.07 -20.83 -6.17
C PRO A 169 25.62 -19.40 -6.13
N LEU A 170 25.04 -18.57 -5.25
CA LEU A 170 25.47 -17.19 -5.04
C LEU A 170 26.63 -17.16 -4.06
N ASP A 171 27.76 -16.55 -4.45
CA ASP A 171 28.84 -16.22 -3.53
C ASP A 171 28.43 -15.01 -2.68
N GLU A 172 28.08 -15.25 -1.41
CA GLU A 172 27.74 -14.19 -0.47
C GLU A 172 28.99 -13.46 0.01
N ARG A 173 28.92 -12.13 0.05
CA ARG A 173 30.02 -11.25 0.47
C ARG A 173 29.76 -10.73 1.87
N SER A 174 30.83 -10.64 2.67
CA SER A 174 30.84 -9.88 3.92
C SER A 174 31.49 -8.51 3.66
N TYR A 175 30.93 -7.45 4.23
CA TYR A 175 31.46 -6.10 4.11
C TYR A 175 32.31 -5.69 5.33
N ALA A 176 32.36 -6.53 6.37
CA ALA A 176 33.11 -6.32 7.60
C ALA A 176 34.54 -6.91 7.58
N GLU A 177 35.20 -6.95 6.41
CA GLU A 177 36.56 -7.51 6.29
C GLU A 177 37.65 -6.60 6.88
N ASP A 178 37.54 -5.28 6.68
CA ASP A 178 38.43 -4.25 7.26
C ASP A 178 37.63 -3.06 7.81
N CYS A 179 37.53 -2.98 9.13
CA CYS A 179 36.81 -1.92 9.83
C CYS A 179 37.70 -0.80 10.36
N THR A 180 38.93 -0.66 9.85
CA THR A 180 39.83 0.43 10.27
C THR A 180 39.33 1.80 9.79
N LEU A 181 39.33 2.79 10.68
CA LEU A 181 38.92 4.15 10.38
C LEU A 181 40.05 4.93 9.68
N THR A 182 40.40 4.52 8.46
CA THR A 182 41.34 5.25 7.60
C THR A 182 40.59 5.98 6.48
N PRO A 183 41.07 7.14 6.00
CA PRO A 183 40.40 7.86 4.91
C PRO A 183 40.23 7.02 3.63
N THR A 184 41.15 6.11 3.36
CA THR A 184 41.10 5.20 2.22
C THR A 184 40.01 4.14 2.36
N VAL A 185 39.86 3.53 3.53
CA VAL A 185 38.80 2.55 3.79
C VAL A 185 37.43 3.23 3.73
N LEU A 186 37.28 4.39 4.36
CA LEU A 186 36.04 5.17 4.32
C LEU A 186 35.66 5.59 2.89
N TRP A 187 36.63 6.01 2.07
CA TRP A 187 36.37 6.38 0.67
C TRP A 187 35.90 5.18 -0.16
N ASN A 188 36.51 4.01 0.07
CA ASN A 188 36.14 2.78 -0.64
C ASN A 188 34.77 2.23 -0.20
N ALA A 189 34.31 2.57 1.01
CA ALA A 189 33.00 2.21 1.51
C ALA A 189 31.86 3.08 0.95
N ILE A 190 32.16 4.27 0.41
CA ILE A 190 31.15 5.09 -0.26
C ILE A 190 30.88 4.51 -1.64
N ASP A 191 29.84 3.69 -1.75
CA ASP A 191 29.51 2.97 -2.97
C ASP A 191 28.03 3.16 -3.38
N ILE A 192 27.55 2.27 -4.25
CA ILE A 192 26.17 2.28 -4.74
C ILE A 192 25.15 2.01 -3.63
N PHE A 193 25.53 1.30 -2.56
CA PHE A 193 24.65 1.02 -1.42
C PHE A 193 24.38 2.27 -0.60
N CYS A 194 25.34 3.20 -0.46
CA CYS A 194 25.06 4.51 0.15
C CYS A 194 23.96 5.27 -0.60
N LEU A 195 24.01 5.26 -1.94
CA LEU A 195 22.96 5.86 -2.76
C LEU A 195 21.63 5.10 -2.61
N ALA A 196 21.67 3.77 -2.59
CA ALA A 196 20.49 2.93 -2.40
C ALA A 196 19.83 3.19 -1.03
N HIS A 197 20.60 3.33 0.05
CA HIS A 197 20.12 3.72 1.37
C HIS A 197 19.46 5.10 1.33
N ALA A 198 20.16 6.12 0.82
CA ALA A 198 19.59 7.47 0.74
C ALA A 198 18.29 7.53 -0.10
N LEU A 199 18.24 6.85 -1.25
CA LEU A 199 17.04 6.78 -2.08
C LEU A 199 15.93 5.93 -1.45
N GLY A 200 16.28 4.83 -0.79
CA GLY A 200 15.36 3.97 -0.06
C GLY A 200 14.66 4.74 1.06
N TRP A 201 15.42 5.47 1.88
CA TRP A 201 14.88 6.30 2.96
C TRP A 201 14.09 7.50 2.48
N PHE A 202 14.50 8.09 1.35
CA PHE A 202 13.66 9.06 0.65
C PHE A 202 12.29 8.46 0.27
N GLY A 203 12.27 7.25 -0.31
CA GLY A 203 11.04 6.55 -0.66
C GLY A 203 10.17 6.20 0.56
N LYS A 204 10.78 5.68 1.63
CA LYS A 204 10.08 5.35 2.89
C LYS A 204 9.43 6.57 3.51
N ALA A 205 10.11 7.72 3.50
CA ALA A 205 9.55 8.98 3.96
C ALA A 205 8.32 9.42 3.13
N LEU A 206 8.30 9.20 1.81
CA LEU A 206 7.13 9.50 0.98
C LEU A 206 5.93 8.58 1.29
N ILE A 207 6.19 7.34 1.70
CA ILE A 207 5.16 6.38 2.06
C ILE A 207 4.60 6.68 3.46
N LEU A 208 5.47 6.77 4.48
CA LEU A 208 5.07 6.90 5.89
C LEU A 208 4.68 8.32 6.28
N ARG A 209 5.28 9.33 5.63
CA ARG A 209 5.00 10.76 5.86
C ARG A 209 5.10 11.20 7.31
N ASP A 210 5.90 10.50 8.10
CA ASP A 210 6.15 10.75 9.50
C ASP A 210 7.65 10.59 9.78
N TYR A 211 8.27 11.67 10.26
CA TYR A 211 9.72 11.72 10.50
C TYR A 211 10.14 10.76 11.61
N TRP A 212 9.35 10.65 12.68
CA TRP A 212 9.68 9.79 13.81
C TRP A 212 9.58 8.32 13.45
N PHE A 213 8.58 7.93 12.65
CA PHE A 213 8.46 6.55 12.19
C PHE A 213 9.62 6.15 11.28
N CYS A 214 10.07 7.06 10.41
CA CYS A 214 11.27 6.82 9.60
C CYS A 214 12.51 6.61 10.48
N TRP A 215 12.70 7.43 11.52
CA TRP A 215 13.82 7.24 12.46
C TRP A 215 13.74 5.93 13.23
N ILE A 216 12.56 5.56 13.73
CA ILE A 216 12.36 4.29 14.44
C ILE A 216 12.68 3.12 13.51
N LEU A 217 12.19 3.13 12.27
CA LEU A 217 12.50 2.09 11.30
C LEU A 217 13.98 2.07 10.92
N SER A 218 14.64 3.22 10.82
CA SER A 218 16.06 3.32 10.46
C SER A 218 16.91 2.58 11.48
N ILE A 219 16.71 2.90 12.76
CA ILE A 219 17.39 2.21 13.85
C ILE A 219 16.98 0.75 13.94
N ALA A 220 15.69 0.43 13.76
CA ALA A 220 15.21 -0.94 13.85
C ALA A 220 15.74 -1.85 12.74
N PHE A 221 16.00 -1.30 11.54
CA PHE A 221 16.58 -2.04 10.43
C PHE A 221 18.05 -2.40 10.71
N GLU A 222 18.89 -1.46 11.15
CA GLU A 222 20.28 -1.77 11.57
C GLU A 222 20.33 -2.82 12.68
N LEU A 223 19.43 -2.71 13.66
CA LEU A 223 19.33 -3.69 14.74
C LEU A 223 18.92 -5.07 14.22
N ALA A 224 18.11 -5.13 13.17
CA ALA A 224 17.76 -6.39 12.51
C ALA A 224 18.98 -6.98 11.79
N GLU A 225 19.78 -6.16 11.10
CA GLU A 225 21.01 -6.61 10.43
C GLU A 225 22.03 -7.15 11.44
N TYR A 226 22.33 -6.41 12.51
CA TYR A 226 23.17 -6.93 13.60
C TYR A 226 22.65 -8.24 14.20
N SER A 227 21.32 -8.37 14.30
CA SER A 227 20.69 -9.57 14.85
C SER A 227 20.77 -10.75 13.91
N LEU A 228 20.81 -10.53 12.60
CA LEU A 228 20.66 -11.55 11.54
C LEU A 228 21.94 -11.81 10.75
N GLN A 229 23.04 -11.08 10.99
CA GLN A 229 24.34 -11.28 10.33
C GLN A 229 24.93 -12.70 10.47
N HIS A 230 24.54 -13.44 11.52
CA HIS A 230 24.92 -14.84 11.68
C HIS A 230 24.20 -15.79 10.71
N GLN A 231 23.08 -15.37 10.12
CA GLN A 231 22.34 -16.11 9.09
C GLN A 231 22.73 -15.67 7.69
N LEU A 232 22.92 -14.36 7.49
CA LEU A 232 23.25 -13.76 6.20
C LEU A 232 24.56 -12.96 6.33
N PRO A 233 25.68 -13.43 5.74
CA PRO A 233 26.96 -12.72 5.71
C PRO A 233 26.88 -11.31 5.11
N ASN A 234 25.91 -11.06 4.23
CA ASN A 234 25.66 -9.73 3.67
C ASN A 234 25.34 -8.65 4.72
N PHE A 235 24.80 -9.03 5.88
CA PHE A 235 24.50 -8.09 6.97
C PHE A 235 25.69 -7.86 7.91
N ALA A 236 26.82 -8.53 7.68
CA ALA A 236 28.02 -8.28 8.44
C ALA A 236 28.74 -7.07 7.85
N GLU A 237 28.49 -5.91 8.43
CA GLU A 237 29.10 -4.63 8.10
C GLU A 237 29.84 -4.05 9.31
N CYS A 238 30.65 -3.01 9.07
CA CYS A 238 31.42 -2.39 10.15
C CYS A 238 30.52 -1.56 11.07
N TRP A 239 30.89 -1.42 12.34
CA TRP A 239 30.05 -0.68 13.29
C TRP A 239 29.80 0.80 12.87
N TRP A 240 30.80 1.41 12.24
CA TRP A 240 30.70 2.78 11.74
C TRP A 240 29.90 2.84 10.45
N ASP A 241 29.78 1.75 9.70
CA ASP A 241 28.94 1.68 8.51
C ASP A 241 27.47 1.79 8.94
N HIS A 242 27.01 0.83 9.76
CA HIS A 242 25.68 0.82 10.37
C HIS A 242 25.28 2.17 11.00
N TRP A 243 26.10 2.68 11.94
CA TRP A 243 25.66 3.82 12.76
C TRP A 243 26.00 5.17 12.15
N LEU A 244 27.17 5.34 11.55
CA LEU A 244 27.59 6.64 11.03
C LEU A 244 27.18 6.80 9.57
N LEU A 245 27.54 5.85 8.71
CA LEU A 245 27.27 5.97 7.27
C LEU A 245 25.80 5.75 6.95
N ASP A 246 25.20 4.69 7.48
CA ASP A 246 23.80 4.38 7.18
C ASP A 246 22.84 5.22 8.01
N VAL A 247 22.77 5.04 9.33
CA VAL A 247 21.76 5.75 10.15
C VAL A 247 21.91 7.27 10.10
N LEU A 248 23.11 7.79 10.38
CA LEU A 248 23.32 9.22 10.58
C LEU A 248 23.52 10.01 9.28
N ILE A 249 24.03 9.38 8.22
CA ILE A 249 24.29 10.05 6.94
C ILE A 249 23.23 9.65 5.91
N CYS A 250 23.28 8.45 5.35
CA CYS A 250 22.47 8.03 4.21
C CYS A 250 20.97 8.05 4.55
N ASN A 251 20.57 7.38 5.62
CA ASN A 251 19.19 7.21 6.05
C ASN A 251 18.60 8.56 6.48
N TRP A 252 19.37 9.35 7.23
CA TRP A 252 18.97 10.69 7.66
C TRP A 252 18.80 11.65 6.48
N ILE A 253 19.75 11.70 5.54
CA ILE A 253 19.66 12.56 4.34
C ILE A 253 18.43 12.17 3.51
N GLY A 254 18.24 10.88 3.26
CA GLY A 254 17.07 10.37 2.54
C GLY A 254 15.77 10.77 3.22
N THR A 255 15.67 10.52 4.53
CA THR A 255 14.49 10.88 5.33
C THR A 255 14.23 12.37 5.33
N TYR A 256 15.27 13.20 5.52
CA TYR A 256 15.15 14.65 5.53
C TYR A 256 14.65 15.19 4.17
N LEU A 257 15.24 14.73 3.06
CA LEU A 257 14.81 15.13 1.72
C LEU A 257 13.40 14.65 1.40
N GLY A 258 13.04 13.44 1.84
CA GLY A 258 11.70 12.89 1.66
C GLY A 258 10.65 13.69 2.45
N MET A 259 10.92 14.02 3.71
CA MET A 259 10.02 14.83 4.54
C MET A 259 9.90 16.27 4.03
N LYS A 260 11.00 16.88 3.55
CA LYS A 260 10.93 18.18 2.86
C LYS A 260 10.06 18.11 1.60
N THR A 261 10.16 17.02 0.85
CA THR A 261 9.30 16.77 -0.31
C THR A 261 7.83 16.65 0.10
N CYS A 262 7.53 15.93 1.18
CA CYS A 262 6.17 15.84 1.73
C CYS A 262 5.62 17.20 2.14
N SER A 263 6.38 17.99 2.91
CA SER A 263 5.98 19.34 3.35
C SER A 263 5.77 20.28 2.16
N TYR A 264 6.62 20.18 1.14
CA TYR A 264 6.47 20.93 -0.09
C TYR A 264 5.14 20.67 -0.81
N PHE A 265 4.70 19.40 -0.82
CA PHE A 265 3.44 19.00 -1.43
C PHE A 265 2.22 19.27 -0.54
N GLU A 266 2.34 19.20 0.79
CA GLU A 266 1.28 19.53 1.75
C GLU A 266 0.89 21.02 1.68
N VAL A 267 1.88 21.91 1.63
CA VAL A 267 1.65 23.38 1.61
C VAL A 267 1.03 23.85 0.29
N LYS A 268 1.03 22.99 -0.74
CA LYS A 268 0.47 23.34 -2.05
C LYS A 268 -0.96 22.85 -2.20
N HIS A 269 -1.89 23.79 -2.10
CA HIS A 269 -3.23 23.56 -2.62
C HIS A 269 -3.18 23.31 -4.13
N TYR A 270 -3.63 22.13 -4.50
CA TYR A 270 -3.59 21.63 -5.85
C TYR A 270 -4.79 22.11 -6.67
N THR A 271 -4.68 23.30 -7.29
CA THR A 271 -5.58 23.71 -8.38
C THR A 271 -4.92 23.39 -9.71
N TRP A 272 -5.19 22.20 -10.24
CA TRP A 272 -4.48 21.71 -11.42
C TRP A 272 -5.20 22.09 -12.72
N ARG A 273 -4.61 23.02 -13.47
CA ARG A 273 -4.98 23.39 -14.85
C ARG A 273 -4.52 22.32 -15.85
N THR A 274 -5.36 22.00 -16.84
CA THR A 274 -5.13 21.02 -17.92
C THR A 274 -3.76 21.15 -18.61
N PHE A 275 -3.20 20.03 -19.11
CA PHE A 275 -1.89 19.94 -19.81
C PHE A 275 -1.65 21.01 -20.88
N ARG A 276 -2.73 21.46 -21.53
CA ARG A 276 -2.73 22.43 -22.63
C ARG A 276 -2.23 23.83 -22.23
N GLN A 277 -2.09 24.13 -20.93
CA GLN A 277 -1.76 25.47 -20.44
C GLN A 277 -0.31 25.65 -19.92
N SER A 278 0.55 24.62 -19.86
CA SER A 278 1.91 24.78 -19.33
C SER A 278 2.96 25.07 -20.42
N ARG A 279 3.55 26.28 -20.42
CA ARG A 279 4.74 26.63 -21.22
C ARG A 279 6.03 26.39 -20.40
N GLY A 280 7.00 25.66 -20.96
CA GLY A 280 8.37 25.49 -20.41
C GLY A 280 8.73 24.08 -19.87
N LEU A 281 9.97 23.64 -20.11
CA LEU A 281 10.49 22.31 -19.72
C LEU A 281 10.51 22.08 -18.19
N LYS A 282 10.95 23.07 -17.41
CA LYS A 282 10.97 22.99 -15.93
C LYS A 282 9.57 22.85 -15.33
N SER A 283 8.58 23.51 -15.93
CA SER A 283 7.17 23.40 -15.54
C SER A 283 6.59 22.02 -15.85
N LYS A 284 6.99 21.43 -16.98
CA LYS A 284 6.65 20.05 -17.36
C LYS A 284 7.26 19.02 -16.41
N GLY A 285 8.56 19.09 -16.11
CA GLY A 285 9.23 18.14 -15.20
C GLY A 285 8.64 18.17 -13.77
N LYS A 286 8.34 19.36 -13.26
CA LYS A 286 7.68 19.52 -11.96
C LYS A 286 6.27 18.93 -11.93
N ARG A 287 5.56 18.96 -13.06
CA ARG A 287 4.22 18.36 -13.19
C ARG A 287 4.29 16.83 -13.30
N VAL A 288 5.31 16.27 -13.95
CA VAL A 288 5.56 14.80 -13.97
C VAL A 288 5.78 14.27 -12.56
N LEU A 289 6.56 14.97 -11.73
CA LEU A 289 6.75 14.59 -10.33
C LEU A 289 5.45 14.68 -9.51
N GLY A 290 4.67 15.74 -9.71
CA GLY A 290 3.33 15.89 -9.09
C GLY A 290 2.24 15.00 -9.70
N GLN A 291 2.55 14.17 -10.70
CA GLN A 291 1.62 13.18 -11.19
C GLN A 291 1.58 11.94 -10.32
N PHE A 292 2.59 11.64 -9.51
CA PHE A 292 2.56 10.45 -8.64
C PHE A 292 2.01 10.75 -7.24
N SER A 293 1.43 11.94 -7.04
CA SER A 293 0.84 12.35 -5.77
C SER A 293 -0.65 12.02 -5.65
N PRO A 294 -1.15 11.66 -4.45
CA PRO A 294 -2.58 11.55 -4.18
C PRO A 294 -3.30 12.89 -4.38
N HIS A 295 -4.64 12.84 -4.43
CA HIS A 295 -5.49 14.03 -4.59
C HIS A 295 -5.19 15.10 -3.53
N ASP A 296 -5.12 14.66 -2.27
CA ASP A 296 -4.72 15.49 -1.14
C ASP A 296 -3.45 14.93 -0.52
N TRP A 297 -2.40 15.75 -0.48
CA TRP A 297 -1.18 15.43 0.25
C TRP A 297 -1.36 15.80 1.72
N THR A 298 -1.70 14.81 2.53
CA THR A 298 -1.93 14.98 3.97
C THR A 298 -0.79 14.35 4.76
N THR A 299 -0.42 15.02 5.84
CA THR A 299 0.41 14.47 6.91
C THR A 299 -0.35 13.36 7.64
N PHE A 300 0.36 12.31 8.06
CA PHE A 300 -0.23 11.22 8.81
C PHE A 300 0.01 11.45 10.29
N GLN A 301 -1.07 11.61 11.05
CA GLN A 301 -1.02 11.70 12.50
C GLN A 301 -1.48 10.35 13.07
N TRP A 302 -0.54 9.44 13.24
CA TRP A 302 -0.85 8.05 13.65
C TRP A 302 -1.29 7.92 15.11
N GLU A 303 -1.01 8.94 15.94
CA GLU A 303 -1.31 8.95 17.37
C GLU A 303 -0.98 7.62 18.07
N GLY A 304 0.22 7.08 17.81
CA GLY A 304 0.56 5.68 18.13
C GLY A 304 0.42 5.28 19.59
N THR A 305 0.30 6.22 20.53
CA THR A 305 0.13 5.94 21.96
C THR A 305 -1.17 6.51 22.54
N SER A 306 -2.08 7.03 21.71
CA SER A 306 -3.35 7.61 22.19
C SER A 306 -4.35 6.54 22.64
N SER A 307 -4.37 5.40 21.95
CA SER A 307 -5.19 4.24 22.30
C SER A 307 -4.44 2.93 22.10
N PHE A 308 -4.88 1.85 22.77
CA PHE A 308 -4.31 0.52 22.58
C PHE A 308 -4.43 0.04 21.12
N ARG A 309 -5.54 0.37 20.44
CA ARG A 309 -5.73 0.06 19.02
C ARG A 309 -4.68 0.76 18.16
N ASN A 310 -4.46 2.06 18.37
CA ASN A 310 -3.47 2.83 17.59
C ASN A 310 -2.06 2.29 17.84
N TYR A 311 -1.75 1.91 19.08
CA TYR A 311 -0.48 1.25 19.41
C TYR A 311 -0.27 -0.05 18.63
N LEU A 312 -1.26 -0.95 18.63
CA LEU A 312 -1.17 -2.20 17.87
C LEU A 312 -1.04 -1.97 16.37
N VAL A 313 -1.77 -1.00 15.81
CA VAL A 313 -1.68 -0.63 14.39
C VAL A 313 -0.29 -0.13 14.05
N VAL A 314 0.29 0.76 14.87
CA VAL A 314 1.62 1.32 14.61
C VAL A 314 2.70 0.25 14.74
N VAL A 315 2.67 -0.57 15.79
CA VAL A 315 3.61 -1.69 15.93
C VAL A 315 3.47 -2.67 14.77
N GLY A 316 2.24 -2.99 14.36
CA GLY A 316 1.97 -3.85 13.21
C GLY A 316 2.47 -3.25 11.89
N LEU A 317 2.28 -1.95 11.67
CA LEU A 317 2.80 -1.23 10.50
C LEU A 317 4.32 -1.29 10.44
N LEU A 318 5.00 -1.00 11.56
CA LEU A 318 6.46 -1.04 11.64
C LEU A 318 6.98 -2.47 11.41
N ALA A 319 6.33 -3.48 11.97
CA ALA A 319 6.66 -4.88 11.74
C ALA A 319 6.49 -5.29 10.27
N VAL A 320 5.40 -4.89 9.62
CA VAL A 320 5.16 -5.17 8.19
C VAL A 320 6.20 -4.49 7.30
N PHE A 321 6.63 -3.27 7.64
CA PHE A 321 7.74 -2.60 6.95
C PHE A 321 9.05 -3.36 7.10
N LEU A 322 9.43 -3.73 8.32
CA LEU A 322 10.65 -4.51 8.56
C LEU A 322 10.61 -5.85 7.83
N MET A 323 9.47 -6.55 7.83
CA MET A 323 9.30 -7.78 7.05
C MET A 323 9.46 -7.52 5.55
N ALA A 324 8.84 -6.47 5.01
CA ALA A 324 8.98 -6.11 3.59
C ALA A 324 10.43 -5.82 3.19
N GLU A 325 11.23 -5.28 4.11
CA GLU A 325 12.64 -4.94 3.91
C GLU A 325 13.58 -6.13 4.08
N LEU A 326 13.31 -7.04 5.01
CA LEU A 326 14.12 -8.25 5.22
C LEU A 326 13.85 -9.34 4.19
N ASN A 327 12.60 -9.51 3.75
CA ASN A 327 12.19 -10.51 2.77
C ASN A 327 13.08 -10.57 1.51
N PRO A 328 13.44 -9.45 0.83
CA PRO A 328 14.27 -9.50 -0.38
C PRO A 328 15.67 -10.05 -0.11
N PHE A 329 16.27 -9.83 1.08
CA PHE A 329 17.58 -10.38 1.43
C PHE A 329 17.54 -11.90 1.58
N TYR A 330 16.50 -12.42 2.22
CA TYR A 330 16.31 -13.87 2.33
C TYR A 330 15.93 -14.50 0.99
N LEU A 331 15.00 -13.90 0.25
CA LEU A 331 14.58 -14.43 -1.04
C LEU A 331 15.73 -14.47 -2.05
N LYS A 332 16.57 -13.41 -2.10
CA LYS A 332 17.74 -13.41 -2.98
C LYS A 332 18.74 -14.52 -2.59
N SER A 333 18.97 -14.72 -1.28
CA SER A 333 19.91 -15.73 -0.79
C SER A 333 19.39 -17.14 -1.10
N LEU A 334 18.13 -17.41 -0.76
CA LEU A 334 17.49 -18.70 -0.99
C LEU A 334 17.41 -19.04 -2.49
N LEU A 335 17.03 -18.10 -3.35
CA LEU A 335 16.87 -18.33 -4.79
C LEU A 335 18.14 -18.10 -5.61
N TRP A 336 19.27 -17.79 -4.96
CA TRP A 336 20.55 -17.48 -5.58
C TRP A 336 20.47 -16.35 -6.63
N MET A 337 19.95 -15.20 -6.20
CA MET A 337 19.91 -13.98 -7.00
C MET A 337 20.89 -12.95 -6.44
N GLU A 338 21.67 -12.33 -7.31
CA GLU A 338 22.52 -11.20 -6.92
C GLU A 338 21.68 -9.98 -6.50
N PRO A 339 22.17 -9.12 -5.58
CA PRO A 339 21.48 -7.88 -5.20
C PRO A 339 21.19 -6.95 -6.39
N SER A 340 22.08 -6.93 -7.38
CA SER A 340 21.98 -6.17 -8.64
C SER A 340 21.01 -6.79 -9.65
N HIS A 341 20.49 -7.99 -9.39
CA HIS A 341 19.64 -8.69 -10.35
C HIS A 341 18.34 -7.91 -10.61
N PRO A 342 17.89 -7.74 -11.88
CA PRO A 342 16.71 -6.96 -12.21
C PRO A 342 15.44 -7.34 -11.46
N PHE A 343 15.25 -8.63 -11.12
CA PHE A 343 14.09 -9.07 -10.32
C PHE A 343 14.12 -8.54 -8.88
N VAL A 344 15.29 -8.44 -8.25
CA VAL A 344 15.42 -7.89 -6.90
C VAL A 344 15.09 -6.39 -6.93
N ILE A 345 15.66 -5.66 -7.89
CA ILE A 345 15.40 -4.22 -8.09
C ILE A 345 13.92 -3.98 -8.44
N ALA A 346 13.35 -4.76 -9.35
CA ALA A 346 11.95 -4.66 -9.74
C ALA A 346 11.00 -4.95 -8.57
N ARG A 347 11.33 -5.91 -7.70
CA ARG A 347 10.56 -6.18 -6.49
C ARG A 347 10.63 -5.01 -5.52
N LEU A 348 11.81 -4.41 -5.29
CA LEU A 348 11.94 -3.22 -4.43
C LEU A 348 11.10 -2.04 -4.96
N ALA A 349 11.20 -1.76 -6.26
CA ALA A 349 10.40 -0.71 -6.91
C ALA A 349 8.90 -1.03 -6.86
N GLY A 350 8.52 -2.29 -7.08
CA GLY A 350 7.14 -2.77 -7.03
C GLY A 350 6.52 -2.61 -5.65
N VAL A 351 7.22 -3.02 -4.59
CA VAL A 351 6.78 -2.83 -3.20
C VAL A 351 6.65 -1.35 -2.87
N PHE A 352 7.61 -0.50 -3.27
CA PHE A 352 7.50 0.94 -3.10
C PHE A 352 6.22 1.51 -3.74
N LEU A 353 5.96 1.18 -5.01
CA LEU A 353 4.77 1.63 -5.72
C LEU A 353 3.46 1.12 -5.08
N CYS A 354 3.45 -0.12 -4.60
CA CYS A 354 2.28 -0.67 -3.90
C CYS A 354 2.06 -0.04 -2.52
N ALA A 355 3.15 0.29 -1.83
CA ALA A 355 3.12 0.83 -0.46
C ALA A 355 2.53 2.25 -0.40
N LEU A 356 2.74 3.07 -1.45
CA LEU A 356 2.20 4.43 -1.55
C LEU A 356 0.67 4.50 -1.32
N PRO A 357 -0.18 3.82 -2.12
CA PRO A 357 -1.62 3.76 -1.86
C PRO A 357 -1.98 2.91 -0.65
N ALA A 358 -1.24 1.82 -0.38
CA ALA A 358 -1.54 0.91 0.73
C ALA A 358 -1.46 1.59 2.10
N VAL A 359 -0.40 2.33 2.39
CA VAL A 359 -0.26 3.00 3.70
C VAL A 359 -1.29 4.12 3.84
N ARG A 360 -1.65 4.79 2.73
CA ARG A 360 -2.74 5.77 2.73
C ARG A 360 -4.10 5.12 3.04
N GLU A 361 -4.41 3.99 2.43
CA GLU A 361 -5.64 3.23 2.70
C GLU A 361 -5.68 2.75 4.16
N LEU A 362 -4.56 2.26 4.68
CA LEU A 362 -4.44 1.84 6.08
C LEU A 362 -4.68 3.02 7.04
N TYR A 363 -4.07 4.17 6.77
CA TYR A 363 -4.28 5.39 7.55
C TYR A 363 -5.77 5.78 7.57
N GLN A 364 -6.45 5.77 6.41
CA GLN A 364 -7.88 6.08 6.34
C GLN A 364 -8.74 5.06 7.12
N TYR A 365 -8.42 3.77 7.02
CA TYR A 365 -9.09 2.68 7.73
C TYR A 365 -9.00 2.83 9.27
N VAL A 366 -7.88 3.34 9.77
CA VAL A 366 -7.62 3.52 11.20
C VAL A 366 -8.22 4.83 11.70
N SER A 367 -8.03 5.93 10.96
CA SER A 367 -8.36 7.29 11.39
C SER A 367 -9.83 7.66 11.20
N ASP A 368 -10.53 7.12 10.19
CA ASP A 368 -11.98 7.34 9.99
C ASP A 368 -12.73 6.01 9.80
N PRO A 369 -12.91 5.21 10.87
CA PRO A 369 -13.57 3.91 10.78
C PRO A 369 -15.04 3.97 10.34
N ARG A 370 -15.68 5.16 10.41
CA ARG A 370 -17.06 5.36 9.98
C ARG A 370 -17.17 5.41 8.46
N LYS A 371 -16.17 5.97 7.77
CA LYS A 371 -16.12 6.03 6.31
C LYS A 371 -15.38 4.85 5.70
N ALA A 372 -14.31 4.37 6.34
CA ALA A 372 -13.49 3.27 5.87
C ALA A 372 -13.75 2.00 6.70
N VAL A 373 -14.88 1.34 6.43
CA VAL A 373 -15.31 0.13 7.17
C VAL A 373 -14.49 -1.12 6.78
N ARG A 374 -13.94 -1.14 5.57
CA ARG A 374 -13.09 -2.22 5.06
C ARG A 374 -11.71 -1.69 4.72
N MET A 375 -10.69 -2.52 4.96
CA MET A 375 -9.33 -2.23 4.51
C MET A 375 -9.30 -2.12 2.98
N GLY A 376 -8.57 -1.14 2.47
CA GLY A 376 -8.43 -0.94 1.04
C GLY A 376 -7.70 -2.09 0.35
N GLN A 377 -7.93 -2.22 -0.96
CA GLN A 377 -7.44 -3.34 -1.76
C GLN A 377 -5.90 -3.35 -1.89
N HIS A 378 -5.25 -2.18 -1.95
CA HIS A 378 -3.79 -2.11 -2.02
C HIS A 378 -3.16 -2.50 -0.68
N ALA A 379 -3.70 -1.99 0.43
CA ALA A 379 -3.24 -2.34 1.77
C ALA A 379 -3.37 -3.83 2.04
N TRP A 380 -4.56 -4.38 1.78
CA TRP A 380 -4.85 -5.79 1.99
C TRP A 380 -3.94 -6.69 1.15
N LEU A 381 -3.81 -6.39 -0.15
CA LEU A 381 -3.01 -7.20 -1.06
C LEU A 381 -1.52 -7.12 -0.74
N LEU A 382 -0.99 -5.94 -0.40
CA LEU A 382 0.42 -5.80 -0.04
C LEU A 382 0.77 -6.57 1.25
N ILE A 383 -0.11 -6.56 2.25
CA ILE A 383 0.06 -7.40 3.45
C ILE A 383 0.10 -8.88 3.05
N ALA A 384 -0.85 -9.33 2.21
CA ALA A 384 -0.87 -10.71 1.72
C ALA A 384 0.42 -11.07 0.96
N THR A 385 0.95 -10.17 0.13
CA THR A 385 2.22 -10.34 -0.57
C THR A 385 3.38 -10.54 0.40
N ILE A 386 3.57 -9.62 1.36
CA ILE A 386 4.68 -9.67 2.33
C ILE A 386 4.59 -10.93 3.22
N CYS A 387 3.38 -11.30 3.65
CA CYS A 387 3.17 -12.52 4.42
C CYS A 387 3.44 -13.78 3.60
N THR A 388 3.06 -13.80 2.31
CA THR A 388 3.31 -14.96 1.43
C THR A 388 4.81 -15.13 1.18
N GLU A 389 5.54 -14.04 0.92
CA GLU A 389 7.01 -14.06 0.83
C GLU A 389 7.63 -14.63 2.11
N LEU A 390 7.16 -14.18 3.28
CA LEU A 390 7.65 -14.68 4.57
C LEU A 390 7.39 -16.18 4.74
N LEU A 391 6.22 -16.67 4.33
CA LEU A 391 5.92 -18.11 4.35
C LEU A 391 6.89 -18.91 3.46
N CYS A 392 7.21 -18.40 2.27
CA CYS A 392 8.21 -19.02 1.40
C CYS A 392 9.59 -19.05 2.08
N ILE A 393 10.00 -17.95 2.70
CA ILE A 393 11.28 -17.86 3.42
C ILE A 393 11.33 -18.85 4.59
N ILE A 394 10.27 -18.92 5.40
CA ILE A 394 10.20 -19.86 6.53
C ILE A 394 10.26 -21.31 6.04
N LYS A 395 9.55 -21.64 4.96
CA LYS A 395 9.54 -22.98 4.37
C LYS A 395 10.93 -23.37 3.85
N TRP A 396 11.49 -22.53 2.98
CA TRP A 396 12.74 -22.81 2.29
C TRP A 396 13.99 -22.62 3.17
N GLY A 397 13.91 -21.80 4.21
CA GLY A 397 15.00 -21.56 5.16
C GLY A 397 15.29 -22.74 6.09
N GLN A 398 14.42 -23.75 6.14
CA GLN A 398 14.64 -24.95 6.95
C GLN A 398 15.93 -25.66 6.51
N GLY A 399 16.89 -25.77 7.43
CA GLY A 399 18.18 -26.39 7.17
C GLY A 399 19.15 -25.55 6.32
N GLN A 400 18.81 -24.32 5.94
CA GLN A 400 19.73 -23.40 5.26
C GLN A 400 20.53 -22.56 6.27
N PHE A 401 19.87 -22.02 7.29
CA PHE A 401 20.50 -21.17 8.32
C PHE A 401 20.69 -21.98 9.61
N THR A 402 21.80 -22.73 9.68
CA THR A 402 22.06 -23.68 10.78
C THR A 402 22.70 -23.05 12.01
N GLU A 403 23.30 -21.88 11.86
CA GLU A 403 23.93 -21.15 12.96
C GLU A 403 22.88 -20.69 13.99
N PRO A 404 23.06 -21.02 15.28
CA PRO A 404 22.13 -20.61 16.32
C PRO A 404 22.27 -19.11 16.62
N PHE A 405 21.16 -18.49 17.04
CA PHE A 405 21.20 -17.09 17.48
C PHE A 405 22.20 -16.88 18.63
N PRO A 406 23.14 -15.93 18.49
CA PRO A 406 24.08 -15.59 19.55
C PRO A 406 23.37 -15.23 20.86
N SER A 407 23.95 -15.60 22.00
CA SER A 407 23.31 -15.42 23.32
C SER A 407 22.97 -13.95 23.62
N HIS A 408 23.88 -13.03 23.29
CA HIS A 408 23.67 -11.59 23.48
C HIS A 408 22.50 -11.06 22.63
N ILE A 409 22.35 -11.52 21.38
CA ILE A 409 21.21 -11.19 20.52
C ILE A 409 19.91 -11.76 21.10
N ARG A 410 19.90 -13.01 21.56
CA ARG A 410 18.71 -13.61 22.20
C ARG A 410 18.25 -12.80 23.41
N VAL A 411 19.17 -12.38 24.27
CA VAL A 411 18.86 -11.54 25.43
C VAL A 411 18.33 -10.19 24.98
N PHE A 412 18.99 -9.53 24.02
CA PHE A 412 18.56 -8.26 23.46
C PHE A 412 17.14 -8.30 22.90
N LEU A 413 16.84 -9.28 22.02
CA LEU A 413 15.51 -9.46 21.44
C LEU A 413 14.46 -9.80 22.50
N SER A 414 14.82 -10.59 23.52
CA SER A 414 13.92 -10.91 24.64
C SER A 414 13.56 -9.67 25.45
N ILE A 415 14.52 -8.78 25.71
CA ILE A 415 14.29 -7.49 26.38
C ILE A 415 13.39 -6.60 25.51
N GLY A 416 13.68 -6.50 24.21
CA GLY A 416 12.86 -5.75 23.26
C GLY A 416 11.40 -6.22 23.23
N ALA A 417 11.19 -7.54 23.11
CA ALA A 417 9.86 -8.15 23.15
C ALA A 417 9.15 -7.89 24.49
N PHE A 418 9.87 -8.01 25.60
CA PHE A 418 9.32 -7.70 26.92
C PHE A 418 8.87 -6.23 27.02
N LEU A 419 9.67 -5.27 26.54
CA LEU A 419 9.33 -3.85 26.56
C LEU A 419 8.12 -3.52 25.65
N LEU A 420 8.02 -4.14 24.47
CA LEU A 420 6.89 -4.00 23.57
C LEU A 420 5.57 -4.48 24.18
N VAL A 421 5.61 -5.46 25.11
CA VAL A 421 4.42 -5.93 25.84
C VAL A 421 4.19 -5.13 27.11
N LEU A 422 5.26 -4.78 27.84
CA LEU A 422 5.18 -4.06 29.11
C LEU A 422 4.57 -2.68 28.93
N TYR A 423 5.01 -1.93 27.92
CA TYR A 423 4.53 -0.57 27.67
C TYR A 423 3.00 -0.48 27.53
N PRO A 424 2.33 -1.21 26.61
CA PRO A 424 0.88 -1.12 26.49
C PRO A 424 0.16 -1.71 27.70
N SER A 425 0.74 -2.72 28.37
CA SER A 425 0.18 -3.31 29.60
C SER A 425 0.09 -2.27 30.72
N VAL A 426 1.15 -1.48 30.93
CA VAL A 426 1.18 -0.41 31.93
C VAL A 426 0.33 0.77 31.49
N ARG A 427 0.49 1.24 30.25
CA ARG A 427 -0.18 2.46 29.75
C ARG A 427 -1.70 2.32 29.61
N PHE A 428 -2.17 1.18 29.10
CA PHE A 428 -3.59 0.97 28.79
C PHE A 428 -4.24 -0.10 29.68
N GLY A 429 -3.51 -1.16 30.03
CA GLY A 429 -4.01 -2.27 30.84
C GLY A 429 -4.29 -1.87 32.29
N VAL A 430 -3.33 -1.27 33.00
CA VAL A 430 -3.49 -0.88 34.41
C VAL A 430 -4.66 0.09 34.64
N PRO A 431 -4.83 1.20 33.86
CA PRO A 431 -5.99 2.07 34.00
C PRO A 431 -7.32 1.36 33.71
N SER A 432 -7.35 0.42 32.77
CA SER A 432 -8.55 -0.33 32.41
C SER A 432 -8.93 -1.33 33.50
N ALA A 433 -7.95 -2.04 34.08
CA ALA A 433 -8.15 -2.91 35.23
C ALA A 433 -8.63 -2.13 36.46
N ARG A 434 -8.03 -0.97 36.74
CA ARG A 434 -8.48 -0.09 37.85
C ARG A 434 -9.94 0.35 37.67
N ARG A 435 -10.33 0.78 36.47
CA ARG A 435 -11.72 1.16 36.15
C ARG A 435 -12.70 -0.01 36.32
N TYR A 436 -12.30 -1.20 35.86
CA TYR A 436 -13.10 -2.42 36.02
C TYR A 436 -13.33 -2.78 37.49
N LEU A 437 -12.26 -2.76 38.31
CA LEU A 437 -12.34 -3.07 39.74
C LEU A 437 -13.20 -2.05 40.50
N VAL A 438 -13.08 -0.75 40.20
CA VAL A 438 -13.92 0.30 40.81
C VAL A 438 -15.40 0.12 40.46
N LYS A 439 -15.71 -0.21 39.19
CA LYS A 439 -17.08 -0.45 38.74
C LYS A 439 -17.69 -1.68 39.43
N HIS A 440 -17.00 -2.81 39.44
CA HIS A 440 -17.48 -4.02 40.12
C HIS A 440 -17.55 -3.88 41.65
N GLY A 441 -16.66 -3.10 42.26
CA GLY A 441 -16.74 -2.78 43.68
C GLY A 441 -17.97 -1.93 44.02
N ARG A 442 -18.37 -1.01 43.14
CA ARG A 442 -19.61 -0.23 43.26
C ARG A 442 -20.86 -1.08 43.06
N ASP A 443 -20.90 -1.90 42.01
CA ASP A 443 -22.04 -2.79 41.72
C ASP A 443 -22.26 -3.83 42.84
N LYS A 444 -21.18 -4.26 43.51
CA LYS A 444 -21.28 -5.15 44.67
C LYS A 444 -21.84 -4.43 45.90
N ARG A 445 -21.51 -3.15 46.11
CA ARG A 445 -22.08 -2.35 47.20
C ARG A 445 -23.55 -2.01 46.98
N SER A 446 -23.95 -1.69 45.74
CA SER A 446 -25.36 -1.39 45.40
C SER A 446 -26.29 -2.60 45.41
N LYS A 447 -25.74 -3.83 45.39
CA LYS A 447 -26.51 -5.07 45.59
C LYS A 447 -26.66 -5.48 47.06
N ILE A 448 -25.92 -4.85 47.95
CA ILE A 448 -25.93 -5.13 49.40
C ILE A 448 -26.76 -4.08 50.16
N SER A 449 -26.97 -2.88 49.59
CA SER A 449 -28.02 -1.95 50.00
C SER A 449 -29.34 -2.29 49.33
#